data_AF-A0A662VJE0-F1
#
_entry.id   AF-A0A662VJE0-F1
#
_cell.length_a   1.000
_cell.length_b   1.000
_cell.length_c   1.000
_cell.angle_alpha   90.00
_cell.angle_beta   90.00
_cell.angle_gamma   90.00
#
_symmetry.space_group_name_H-M   'P 1'
#
loop_
_entity.id
_entity.type
_entity.pdbx_description
1 polymer ?
#
loop_
_entity_poly.entity_id
_entity_poly.type
_entity_poly.pdbx_seq_one_letter_code
_entity_poly.pdbx_strand_id
1 'polypeptide(L)'
;MNLTINGESYSTCAILVKPNYYYSNKPYLIFEHTAVFEEYPNYNTATIVSESSSFSKNRITIYLINCSFSSFSTTQSVNLFLEPVSYGGQRYYSSLNVTFESYDEKTANKWRESLNKSGFDVGGSGRDVTINATKKSDDDGEVWYYFNAGSEGSCTISFSISSSSVDYDVVVSAAPSGGGIFDVSWNVSSFDWNVSLVGSQRTFKVSVHYNNDPVKGAVVDLSTDAPDLVSYPESVTTDQNGESTVTVTALDNGTAHLFATAGGSGGILKLIISGAGGGFCPTGWGYWREITIHNNVDEDLTDYQIKIEMDTQSLISAGKMKGDCGDIRFYDENWGSTLSYWIEEGTCDSSNTVIWVKVPNIPASGTVKINMIYGNPSATSESDIDSTFYDGTLYYTRYSTSNPESLDEGINAFKSASDQPGYCKKFITNYENIANSNSNGCGGSNQNIAFWVEAYFYVDNSGLWRFRYGPDFGRGVGCMSMVIL
;
A
#
# COMPACT_ATOMS: atom_id res chain seq x y z
N MET A 1 13.17 15.92 43.52
CA MET A 1 13.50 14.50 43.36
C MET A 1 14.95 14.40 42.99
N ASN A 2 15.72 13.54 43.66
CA ASN A 2 17.08 13.24 43.30
C ASN A 2 17.14 11.80 42.78
N LEU A 3 17.58 11.63 41.54
CA LEU A 3 17.76 10.36 40.85
C LEU A 3 19.25 10.05 40.84
N THR A 4 19.68 8.94 41.43
CA THR A 4 21.10 8.54 41.38
C THR A 4 21.29 7.37 40.43
N ILE A 5 22.22 7.49 39.48
CA ILE A 5 22.58 6.47 38.49
C ILE A 5 24.09 6.29 38.56
N ASN A 6 24.55 5.12 39.00
CA ASN A 6 25.98 4.80 39.11
C ASN A 6 26.82 5.87 39.84
N GLY A 7 26.21 6.49 40.87
CA GLY A 7 26.85 7.54 41.67
C GLY A 7 26.66 8.97 41.15
N GLU A 8 26.04 9.18 40.00
CA GLU A 8 25.68 10.52 39.50
C GLU A 8 24.24 10.88 39.89
N SER A 9 24.03 12.04 40.51
CA SER A 9 22.72 12.50 40.95
C SER A 9 22.12 13.56 40.02
N TYR A 10 20.87 13.36 39.65
CA TYR A 10 20.06 14.23 38.77
C TYR A 10 18.84 14.72 39.53
N SER A 11 18.44 15.98 39.36
CA SER A 11 17.26 16.50 40.05
C SER A 11 16.08 16.70 39.10
N THR A 12 14.89 16.21 39.47
CA THR A 12 13.61 16.46 38.78
C THR A 12 12.54 16.88 39.78
N CYS A 13 11.42 17.42 39.32
CA CYS A 13 10.31 17.84 40.19
C CYS A 13 9.00 17.18 39.75
N ALA A 14 8.14 16.83 40.71
CA ALA A 14 6.76 16.46 40.43
C ALA A 14 5.95 17.73 40.10
N ILE A 15 5.02 17.60 39.16
CA ILE A 15 4.11 18.67 38.78
C ILE A 15 2.77 18.45 39.48
N LEU A 16 2.34 19.42 40.29
CA LEU A 16 1.10 19.36 41.05
C LEU A 16 0.05 20.29 40.43
N VAL A 17 -1.05 19.73 39.95
CA VAL A 17 -2.19 20.49 39.42
C VAL A 17 -3.35 20.39 40.39
N LYS A 18 -3.79 21.56 40.90
CA LYS A 18 -4.90 21.69 41.85
C LYS A 18 -6.09 22.36 41.16
N PRO A 19 -7.02 21.59 40.55
CA PRO A 19 -8.19 22.16 39.91
C PRO A 19 -9.12 22.83 40.93
N ASN A 20 -9.60 24.03 40.62
CA ASN A 20 -10.38 24.84 41.55
C ASN A 20 -11.90 24.58 41.40
N TYR A 21 -12.40 23.51 42.02
CA TYR A 21 -13.85 23.19 42.04
C TYR A 21 -14.53 23.64 43.33
N TYR A 22 -15.79 24.11 43.25
CA TYR A 22 -16.51 24.71 44.40
C TYR A 22 -17.35 23.73 45.24
N TYR A 23 -17.57 22.47 44.82
CA TYR A 23 -18.61 21.61 45.40
C TYR A 23 -18.26 20.14 45.72
N SER A 24 -16.99 19.72 45.79
CA SER A 24 -16.62 18.37 46.27
C SER A 24 -15.21 18.30 46.88
N ASN A 25 -14.89 17.15 47.49
CA ASN A 25 -13.50 16.79 47.84
C ASN A 25 -12.64 16.84 46.56
N LYS A 26 -11.64 17.71 46.56
CA LYS A 26 -10.87 18.06 45.37
C LYS A 26 -9.70 17.08 45.18
N PRO A 27 -9.62 16.32 44.08
CA PRO A 27 -8.42 15.57 43.79
C PRO A 27 -7.27 16.50 43.39
N TYR A 28 -6.06 16.07 43.69
CA TYR A 28 -4.83 16.59 43.12
C TYR A 28 -4.40 15.69 41.98
N LEU A 29 -3.99 16.29 40.86
CA LEU A 29 -3.29 15.56 39.81
C LEU A 29 -1.80 15.76 40.00
N ILE A 30 -1.07 14.65 40.10
CA ILE A 30 0.37 14.63 40.31
C ILE A 30 0.98 13.96 39.08
N PHE A 31 1.79 14.71 38.33
CA PHE A 31 2.58 14.16 37.24
C PHE A 31 4.01 13.92 37.71
N GLU A 32 4.46 12.67 37.65
CA GLU A 32 5.83 12.26 37.96
C GLU A 32 6.26 11.09 37.07
N HIS A 33 7.49 11.13 36.55
CA HIS A 33 8.04 10.11 35.65
C HIS A 33 7.10 9.64 34.54
N THR A 34 6.44 10.59 33.87
CA THR A 34 5.45 10.36 32.80
C THR A 34 4.15 9.66 33.21
N ALA A 35 3.99 9.29 34.49
CA ALA A 35 2.72 8.83 35.03
C ALA A 35 1.91 10.02 35.56
N VAL A 36 0.58 9.86 35.56
CA VAL A 36 -0.34 10.79 36.21
C VAL A 36 -1.07 10.03 37.31
N PHE A 37 -0.98 10.57 38.52
CA PHE A 37 -1.71 10.10 39.70
C PHE A 37 -2.83 11.07 40.03
N GLU A 38 -3.95 10.51 40.47
CA GLU A 38 -5.05 11.23 41.11
C GLU A 38 -5.07 10.88 42.60
N GLU A 39 -4.98 11.89 43.46
CA GLU A 39 -5.01 11.72 44.92
C GLU A 39 -6.08 12.61 45.54
N TYR A 40 -6.92 12.04 46.40
CA TYR A 40 -7.91 12.82 47.16
C TYR A 40 -7.40 13.08 48.59
N PRO A 41 -7.49 14.32 49.11
CA PRO A 41 -6.98 14.70 50.42
C PRO A 41 -7.46 13.82 51.58
N ASN A 42 -8.69 13.31 51.48
CA ASN A 42 -9.35 12.52 52.53
C ASN A 42 -9.18 11.00 52.37
N TYR A 43 -8.49 10.56 51.32
CA TYR A 43 -8.24 9.14 51.05
C TYR A 43 -6.76 8.83 51.27
N ASN A 44 -6.50 7.64 51.81
CA ASN A 44 -5.13 7.23 52.12
C ASN A 44 -4.43 6.53 50.94
N THR A 45 -4.90 6.77 49.71
CA THR A 45 -4.45 6.10 48.50
C THR A 45 -4.38 7.09 47.34
N ALA A 46 -3.34 6.97 46.52
CA ALA A 46 -3.31 7.56 45.19
C ALA A 46 -3.83 6.54 44.16
N THR A 47 -4.36 7.00 43.04
CA THR A 47 -4.81 6.17 41.92
C THR A 47 -4.01 6.54 40.68
N ILE A 48 -3.51 5.54 39.94
CA ILE A 48 -2.88 5.80 38.64
C ILE A 48 -4.00 6.04 37.62
N VAL A 49 -4.01 7.21 36.99
CA VAL A 49 -4.97 7.57 35.93
C VAL A 49 -4.33 7.57 34.54
N SER A 50 -3.00 7.69 34.48
CA SER A 50 -2.21 7.44 33.28
C SER A 50 -0.94 6.70 33.67
N GLU A 51 -0.72 5.54 33.07
CA GLU A 51 0.49 4.74 33.28
C GLU A 51 1.74 5.44 32.76
N SER A 52 2.89 5.04 33.31
CA SER A 52 4.19 5.57 32.90
C SER A 52 4.64 5.02 31.55
N SER A 53 5.26 5.87 30.73
CA SER A 53 6.06 5.47 29.56
C SER A 53 7.56 5.36 29.87
N SER A 54 8.00 5.84 31.03
CA SER A 54 9.40 5.84 31.46
C SER A 54 9.90 4.44 31.81
N PHE A 55 9.04 3.52 32.22
CA PHE A 55 9.45 2.19 32.67
C PHE A 55 8.82 1.11 31.82
N SER A 56 9.64 0.23 31.24
CA SER A 56 9.22 -0.93 30.47
C SER A 56 10.14 -2.11 30.78
N LYS A 57 9.68 -3.35 30.57
CA LYS A 57 10.31 -4.60 31.05
C LYS A 57 11.84 -4.68 30.94
N ASN A 58 12.45 -4.05 29.92
CA ASN A 58 13.91 -4.05 29.69
C ASN A 58 14.52 -2.65 29.44
N ARG A 59 13.78 -1.56 29.70
CA ARG A 59 14.25 -0.20 29.40
C ARG A 59 13.68 0.82 30.38
N ILE A 60 14.57 1.62 30.97
CA ILE A 60 14.23 2.81 31.76
C ILE A 60 14.57 4.03 30.90
N THR A 61 13.57 4.86 30.62
CA THR A 61 13.69 6.10 29.84
C THR A 61 13.55 7.29 30.79
N ILE A 62 14.61 8.09 30.87
CA ILE A 62 14.65 9.26 31.75
C ILE A 62 14.44 10.51 30.91
N TYR A 63 13.34 11.20 31.16
CA TYR A 63 13.05 12.50 30.55
C TYR A 63 13.54 13.60 31.50
N LEU A 64 14.44 14.45 31.01
CA LEU A 64 14.83 15.67 31.70
C LEU A 64 13.90 16.79 31.27
N ILE A 65 13.05 17.26 32.17
CA ILE A 65 12.08 18.33 31.91
C ILE A 65 12.55 19.56 32.70
N ASN A 66 12.86 20.64 32.00
CA ASN A 66 13.14 21.93 32.61
C ASN A 66 11.87 22.78 32.56
N CYS A 67 11.09 22.79 33.65
CA CYS A 67 9.87 23.59 33.69
C CYS A 67 9.79 24.40 34.99
N SER A 68 9.28 25.63 34.86
CA SER A 68 8.86 26.44 36.00
C SER A 68 7.50 27.07 35.67
N PHE A 69 6.48 26.82 36.49
CA PHE A 69 5.21 27.52 36.39
C PHE A 69 4.58 27.60 37.78
N SER A 70 3.88 28.70 38.07
CA SER A 70 3.38 29.01 39.41
C SER A 70 1.95 28.51 39.61
N SER A 71 0.99 29.21 39.03
CA SER A 71 -0.43 28.84 39.05
C SER A 71 -1.12 29.51 37.88
N PHE A 72 -2.07 28.81 37.28
CA PHE A 72 -2.95 29.38 36.26
C PHE A 72 -4.40 29.02 36.59
N SER A 73 -5.34 29.87 36.18
CA SER A 73 -6.77 29.62 36.28
C SER A 73 -7.39 29.86 34.92
N THR A 74 -8.33 29.00 34.54
CA THR A 74 -9.00 29.05 33.24
C THR A 74 -10.41 28.53 33.37
N THR A 75 -11.29 28.99 32.48
CA THR A 75 -12.67 28.49 32.32
C THR A 75 -12.80 27.48 31.17
N GLN A 76 -11.69 27.18 30.48
CA GLN A 76 -11.61 26.24 29.35
C GLN A 76 -10.67 25.08 29.69
N SER A 77 -10.76 23.97 28.96
CA SER A 77 -9.83 22.84 29.12
C SER A 77 -8.38 23.28 28.90
N VAL A 78 -7.46 22.79 29.73
CA VAL A 78 -6.02 23.02 29.55
C VAL A 78 -5.35 21.74 29.09
N ASN A 79 -4.53 21.87 28.05
CA ASN A 79 -3.55 20.86 27.67
C ASN A 79 -2.17 21.35 28.14
N LEU A 80 -1.50 20.54 28.97
CA LEU A 80 -0.13 20.79 29.40
C LEU A 80 0.82 19.98 28.52
N PHE A 81 1.58 20.64 27.67
CA PHE A 81 2.64 20.01 26.87
C PHE A 81 3.97 20.16 27.61
N LEU A 82 4.65 19.05 27.88
CA LEU A 82 5.95 19.02 28.53
C LEU A 82 6.99 18.55 27.51
N GLU A 83 7.88 19.46 27.12
CA GLU A 83 8.97 19.16 26.20
C GLU A 83 10.25 18.83 26.99
N PRO A 84 10.90 17.68 26.75
CA PRO A 84 12.17 17.36 27.38
C PRO A 84 13.28 18.28 26.85
N VAL A 85 14.14 18.78 27.73
CA VAL A 85 15.28 19.65 27.36
C VAL A 85 16.52 18.89 26.87
N SER A 86 16.49 17.56 26.97
CA SER A 86 17.52 16.70 26.41
C SER A 86 16.87 15.44 25.89
N TYR A 87 17.19 15.09 24.64
CA TYR A 87 16.88 13.81 24.03
C TYR A 87 18.18 13.23 23.47
N GLY A 88 18.47 11.97 23.76
CA GLY A 88 19.59 11.24 23.16
C GLY A 88 20.53 10.54 24.15
N GLY A 89 21.14 9.47 23.66
CA GLY A 89 22.04 8.59 24.40
C GLY A 89 21.32 7.32 24.90
N GLN A 90 21.80 6.15 24.49
CA GLN A 90 21.41 4.87 25.07
C GLN A 90 22.65 4.24 25.70
N ARG A 91 22.53 3.81 26.95
CA ARG A 91 23.61 3.13 27.67
C ARG A 91 23.09 1.85 28.29
N TYR A 92 23.88 0.79 28.17
CA TYR A 92 23.56 -0.53 28.70
C TYR A 92 24.33 -0.73 30.00
N TYR A 93 23.66 -1.30 31.00
CA TYR A 93 24.23 -1.60 32.31
C TYR A 93 23.95 -3.06 32.68
N SER A 94 24.95 -3.74 33.25
CA SER A 94 24.83 -5.13 33.71
C SER A 94 24.05 -5.26 35.01
N SER A 95 24.11 -4.25 35.87
CA SER A 95 23.23 -4.04 37.01
C SER A 95 22.92 -2.55 37.11
N LEU A 96 21.68 -2.22 37.45
CA LEU A 96 21.25 -0.85 37.58
C LEU A 96 20.37 -0.71 38.83
N ASN A 97 20.84 0.07 39.79
CA ASN A 97 20.01 0.53 40.89
C ASN A 97 19.57 1.96 40.58
N VAL A 98 18.26 2.16 40.46
CA VAL A 98 17.66 3.48 40.28
C VAL A 98 16.83 3.77 41.51
N THR A 99 17.25 4.74 42.30
CA THR A 99 16.43 5.26 43.40
C THR A 99 15.91 6.64 43.03
N PHE A 100 14.60 6.83 43.15
CA PHE A 100 13.94 8.11 43.02
C PHE A 100 12.99 8.34 44.19
N GLU A 101 12.81 9.61 44.53
CA GLU A 101 11.89 10.04 45.59
C GLU A 101 10.59 10.56 44.96
N SER A 102 9.48 9.87 45.22
CA SER A 102 8.14 10.28 44.79
C SER A 102 7.64 11.52 45.52
N TYR A 103 6.59 12.15 44.98
CA TYR A 103 5.95 13.31 45.58
C TYR A 103 5.55 13.07 47.04
N ASP A 104 4.91 11.93 47.33
CA ASP A 104 4.51 11.54 48.68
C ASP A 104 4.58 10.00 48.87
N GLU A 105 4.28 9.52 50.08
CA GLU A 105 4.35 8.09 50.38
C GLU A 105 3.26 7.28 49.66
N LYS A 106 2.10 7.89 49.37
CA LYS A 106 0.98 7.21 48.70
C LYS A 106 1.31 6.92 47.23
N THR A 107 1.86 7.91 46.53
CA THR A 107 2.37 7.77 45.15
C THR A 107 3.53 6.79 45.11
N ALA A 108 4.46 6.85 46.08
CA ALA A 108 5.55 5.89 46.21
C ALA A 108 5.06 4.44 46.34
N ASN A 109 4.02 4.20 47.16
CA ASN A 109 3.41 2.88 47.30
C ASN A 109 2.80 2.39 45.98
N LYS A 110 2.10 3.27 45.24
CA LYS A 110 1.52 2.92 43.95
C LYS A 110 2.57 2.63 42.88
N TRP A 111 3.70 3.34 42.90
CA TRP A 111 4.84 3.01 42.06
C TRP A 111 5.42 1.63 42.39
N ARG A 112 5.65 1.34 43.67
CA ARG A 112 6.13 0.01 44.11
C ARG A 112 5.20 -1.10 43.63
N GLU A 113 3.88 -0.92 43.76
CA GLU A 113 2.89 -1.87 43.26
C GLU A 113 2.92 -2.03 41.73
N SER A 114 2.87 -0.93 40.98
CA SER A 114 2.79 -0.94 39.51
C SER A 114 4.06 -1.50 38.86
N LEU A 115 5.24 -1.08 39.36
CA LEU A 115 6.52 -1.54 38.84
C LEU A 115 6.82 -3.00 39.21
N ASN A 116 6.46 -3.43 40.41
CA ASN A 116 6.57 -4.84 40.81
C ASN A 116 5.66 -5.72 39.93
N LYS A 117 4.42 -5.28 39.69
CA LYS A 117 3.52 -5.95 38.73
C LYS A 117 4.09 -5.99 37.30
N SER A 118 4.88 -4.98 36.93
CA SER A 118 5.58 -4.89 35.63
C SER A 118 6.88 -5.70 35.57
N GLY A 119 7.22 -6.45 36.64
CA GLY A 119 8.34 -7.38 36.69
C GLY A 119 9.66 -6.79 37.19
N PHE A 120 9.67 -5.56 37.71
CA PHE A 120 10.85 -4.99 38.35
C PHE A 120 10.98 -5.47 39.80
N ASP A 121 12.21 -5.64 40.29
CA ASP A 121 12.44 -5.77 41.73
C ASP A 121 12.47 -4.37 42.35
N VAL A 122 11.47 -4.07 43.19
CA VAL A 122 11.24 -2.73 43.72
C VAL A 122 11.18 -2.77 45.24
N GLY A 123 11.98 -1.91 45.86
CA GLY A 123 12.00 -1.66 47.29
C GLY A 123 11.90 -0.16 47.60
N GLY A 124 12.41 0.23 48.76
CA GLY A 124 12.36 1.61 49.27
C GLY A 124 11.39 1.76 50.44
N SER A 125 11.43 2.92 51.10
CA SER A 125 10.61 3.23 52.26
C SER A 125 10.18 4.70 52.22
N GLY A 126 9.03 4.99 52.83
CA GLY A 126 8.42 6.32 52.74
C GLY A 126 8.23 6.75 51.29
N ARG A 127 8.84 7.88 50.93
CA ARG A 127 8.79 8.50 49.60
C ARG A 127 9.78 7.91 48.60
N ASP A 128 10.75 7.12 49.06
CA ASP A 128 11.77 6.55 48.19
C ASP A 128 11.26 5.28 47.51
N VAL A 129 11.51 5.19 46.21
CA VAL A 129 11.29 4.00 45.38
C VAL A 129 12.64 3.60 44.81
N THR A 130 13.10 2.41 45.19
CA THR A 130 14.36 1.85 44.70
C THR A 130 14.05 0.71 43.75
N ILE A 131 14.39 0.89 42.49
CA ILE A 131 14.35 -0.16 41.48
C ILE A 131 15.71 -0.84 41.47
N ASN A 132 15.74 -2.12 41.86
CA ASN A 132 16.86 -3.00 41.66
C ASN A 132 16.65 -3.73 40.33
N ALA A 133 17.33 -3.31 39.27
CA ALA A 133 17.44 -4.13 38.07
C ALA A 133 18.51 -5.21 38.30
N THR A 134 18.22 -6.17 39.18
CA THR A 134 18.95 -7.43 39.34
C THR A 134 18.02 -8.56 38.88
N LYS A 135 18.50 -9.47 38.03
CA LYS A 135 17.68 -10.62 37.64
C LYS A 135 17.49 -11.55 38.83
N LYS A 136 16.23 -11.78 39.20
CA LYS A 136 15.84 -12.90 40.07
C LYS A 136 15.78 -14.18 39.24
N SER A 137 15.94 -15.32 39.90
CA SER A 137 15.59 -16.59 39.29
C SER A 137 14.09 -16.65 39.05
N ASP A 138 13.66 -17.40 38.05
CA ASP A 138 12.26 -17.77 37.91
C ASP A 138 11.82 -18.76 39.01
N ASP A 139 10.57 -19.23 38.92
CA ASP A 139 9.96 -20.14 39.88
C ASP A 139 10.65 -21.52 39.91
N ASP A 140 11.46 -21.84 38.89
CA ASP A 140 12.26 -23.07 38.80
C ASP A 140 13.71 -22.86 39.31
N GLY A 141 14.06 -21.65 39.75
CA GLY A 141 15.39 -21.32 40.27
C GLY A 141 16.41 -20.95 39.18
N GLU A 142 15.98 -20.74 37.93
CA GLU A 142 16.86 -20.43 36.81
C GLU A 142 17.04 -18.92 36.62
N VAL A 143 18.28 -18.47 36.46
CA VAL A 143 18.60 -17.08 36.12
C VAL A 143 19.30 -17.04 34.76
N TRP A 144 18.62 -16.49 33.77
CA TRP A 144 19.17 -16.38 32.42
C TRP A 144 19.92 -15.06 32.23
N TYR A 145 21.23 -15.08 31.99
CA TYR A 145 22.00 -13.91 31.58
C TYR A 145 22.44 -14.05 30.13
N TYR A 146 22.40 -12.93 29.40
CA TYR A 146 22.90 -12.84 28.03
C TYR A 146 24.09 -11.90 28.02
N PHE A 147 25.22 -12.38 27.51
CA PHE A 147 26.45 -11.62 27.37
C PHE A 147 26.70 -11.41 25.88
N ASN A 148 26.88 -10.15 25.48
CA ASN A 148 27.29 -9.83 24.13
C ASN A 148 28.82 -9.82 24.05
N ALA A 149 29.38 -10.73 23.27
CA ALA A 149 30.78 -10.76 22.93
C ALA A 149 31.14 -9.53 22.08
N GLY A 150 31.81 -8.54 22.67
CA GLY A 150 32.20 -7.31 21.98
C GLY A 150 33.54 -7.40 21.24
N SER A 151 34.42 -8.31 21.66
CA SER A 151 35.75 -8.52 21.07
C SER A 151 36.20 -9.96 21.32
N GLU A 152 36.98 -10.52 20.41
CA GLU A 152 37.62 -11.83 20.59
C GLU A 152 38.58 -11.84 21.79
N GLY A 153 38.67 -12.98 22.47
CA GLY A 153 39.53 -13.18 23.64
C GLY A 153 38.88 -14.06 24.70
N SER A 154 39.64 -14.41 25.74
CA SER A 154 39.10 -15.10 26.91
C SER A 154 38.73 -14.10 28.01
N CYS A 155 37.60 -14.32 28.64
CA CYS A 155 37.19 -13.60 29.84
C CYS A 155 36.61 -14.58 30.86
N THR A 156 36.55 -14.18 32.13
CA THR A 156 35.92 -14.97 33.18
C THR A 156 34.64 -14.28 33.59
N ILE A 157 33.52 -15.01 33.55
CA ILE A 157 32.22 -14.55 34.02
C ILE A 157 31.98 -15.15 35.39
N SER A 158 31.93 -14.28 36.40
CA SER A 158 31.65 -14.67 37.78
C SER A 158 30.18 -14.48 38.11
N PHE A 159 29.51 -15.54 38.52
CA PHE A 159 28.22 -15.46 39.18
C PHE A 159 28.43 -15.60 40.67
N SER A 160 27.89 -14.68 41.46
CA SER A 160 27.98 -14.73 42.91
C SER A 160 26.62 -14.54 43.55
N ILE A 161 26.36 -15.35 44.57
CA ILE A 161 25.37 -15.03 45.60
C ILE A 161 26.13 -14.51 46.84
N SER A 162 25.40 -14.06 47.86
CA SER A 162 25.99 -13.45 49.05
C SER A 162 26.96 -14.35 49.83
N SER A 163 26.93 -15.67 49.62
CA SER A 163 27.73 -16.67 50.34
C SER A 163 28.68 -17.49 49.48
N SER A 164 28.61 -17.41 48.15
CA SER A 164 29.50 -18.15 47.24
C SER A 164 29.58 -17.50 45.87
N SER A 165 30.64 -17.82 45.14
CA SER A 165 30.77 -17.51 43.73
C SER A 165 31.12 -18.74 42.92
N VAL A 166 30.76 -18.71 41.65
CA VAL A 166 31.20 -19.65 40.63
C VAL A 166 31.67 -18.85 39.43
N ASP A 167 32.85 -19.22 38.94
CA ASP A 167 33.49 -18.58 37.80
C ASP A 167 33.38 -19.50 36.59
N TYR A 168 33.01 -18.91 35.45
CA TYR A 168 33.02 -19.58 34.16
C TYR A 168 34.02 -18.88 33.26
N ASP A 169 35.08 -19.59 32.90
CA ASP A 169 36.00 -19.13 31.88
C ASP A 169 35.34 -19.27 30.50
N VAL A 170 35.09 -18.13 29.86
CA VAL A 170 34.47 -18.03 28.55
C VAL A 170 35.53 -17.60 27.55
N VAL A 171 35.74 -18.44 26.53
CA VAL A 171 36.60 -18.08 25.41
C VAL A 171 35.69 -17.59 24.28
N VAL A 172 35.76 -16.29 24.01
CA VAL A 172 35.12 -15.67 22.84
C VAL A 172 36.07 -15.84 21.67
N SER A 173 35.83 -16.87 20.87
CA SER A 173 36.51 -17.04 19.60
C SER A 173 36.16 -15.90 18.65
N ALA A 174 37.08 -15.60 17.71
CA ALA A 174 36.78 -14.76 16.55
C ALA A 174 35.44 -15.21 15.95
N ALA A 175 34.56 -14.25 15.65
CA ALA A 175 33.31 -14.57 15.00
C ALA A 175 33.60 -15.37 13.72
N PRO A 176 33.02 -16.56 13.52
CA PRO A 176 32.99 -17.13 12.19
C PRO A 176 32.27 -16.10 11.31
N SER A 177 32.82 -15.83 10.15
CA SER A 177 32.29 -14.83 9.23
C SER A 177 30.82 -15.11 8.87
N GLY A 178 29.88 -14.48 9.59
CA GLY A 178 28.45 -14.33 9.27
C GLY A 178 27.49 -15.48 9.64
N GLY A 179 26.46 -15.18 10.47
CA GLY A 179 25.19 -15.97 10.58
C GLY A 179 24.58 -16.03 12.00
N GLY A 180 23.27 -15.78 12.14
CA GLY A 180 22.51 -15.82 13.42
C GLY A 180 22.03 -17.20 13.89
N ILE A 181 21.13 -17.25 14.90
CA ILE A 181 20.70 -18.48 15.63
C ILE A 181 19.54 -19.29 15.00
N PHE A 182 18.77 -18.69 14.09
CA PHE A 182 17.68 -19.38 13.36
C PHE A 182 18.13 -19.86 11.98
N ASP A 183 17.45 -20.85 11.44
CA ASP A 183 17.49 -21.14 10.00
C ASP A 183 16.32 -20.41 9.33
N VAL A 184 16.63 -19.37 8.56
CA VAL A 184 15.65 -18.58 7.81
C VAL A 184 15.87 -18.86 6.33
N SER A 185 14.88 -19.44 5.68
CA SER A 185 14.99 -19.85 4.29
C SER A 185 13.74 -19.52 3.49
N TRP A 186 13.93 -19.31 2.19
CA TRP A 186 12.84 -19.19 1.22
C TRP A 186 12.61 -20.55 0.57
N ASN A 187 11.37 -20.80 0.12
CA ASN A 187 11.04 -22.03 -0.61
C ASN A 187 11.80 -22.18 -1.94
N VAL A 188 12.34 -21.08 -2.46
CA VAL A 188 13.24 -21.04 -3.62
C VAL A 188 14.35 -20.02 -3.36
N SER A 189 15.56 -20.27 -3.85
CA SER A 189 16.70 -19.34 -3.70
C SER A 189 16.78 -18.30 -4.82
N SER A 190 16.22 -18.60 -5.98
CA SER A 190 16.15 -17.71 -7.13
C SER A 190 14.86 -17.97 -7.91
N PHE A 191 14.30 -16.94 -8.54
CA PHE A 191 13.13 -17.05 -9.39
C PHE A 191 13.23 -16.13 -10.62
N ASP A 192 13.16 -16.73 -11.81
CA ASP A 192 13.05 -16.03 -13.08
C ASP A 192 11.59 -15.62 -13.30
N TRP A 193 11.33 -14.32 -13.18
CA TRP A 193 10.00 -13.74 -13.20
C TRP A 193 9.75 -12.98 -14.50
N ASN A 194 9.18 -13.65 -15.49
CA ASN A 194 8.64 -12.99 -16.68
C ASN A 194 7.23 -12.49 -16.40
N VAL A 195 7.12 -11.24 -15.97
CA VAL A 195 5.87 -10.59 -15.56
C VAL A 195 4.81 -10.62 -16.65
N SER A 196 5.20 -10.48 -17.92
CA SER A 196 4.26 -10.53 -19.05
C SER A 196 3.60 -11.90 -19.25
N LEU A 197 4.19 -12.99 -18.73
CA LEU A 197 3.65 -14.34 -18.86
C LEU A 197 2.87 -14.80 -17.63
N VAL A 198 3.34 -14.44 -16.43
CA VAL A 198 2.82 -14.98 -15.16
C VAL A 198 2.19 -13.94 -14.24
N GLY A 199 2.09 -12.68 -14.70
CA GLY A 199 1.56 -11.55 -13.93
C GLY A 199 2.60 -10.88 -13.02
N SER A 200 2.29 -9.67 -12.58
CA SER A 200 3.19 -8.80 -11.79
C SER A 200 3.12 -9.05 -10.29
N GLN A 201 2.23 -9.91 -9.80
CA GLN A 201 2.14 -10.28 -8.38
C GLN A 201 2.33 -11.79 -8.20
N ARG A 202 3.14 -12.18 -7.21
CA ARG A 202 3.43 -13.58 -6.92
C ARG A 202 3.67 -13.82 -5.43
N THR A 203 3.37 -15.03 -4.96
CA THR A 203 3.61 -15.43 -3.58
C THR A 203 4.84 -16.32 -3.45
N PHE A 204 5.61 -16.07 -2.39
CA PHE A 204 6.75 -16.87 -1.97
C PHE A 204 6.55 -17.27 -0.52
N LYS A 205 7.20 -18.36 -0.10
CA LYS A 205 7.14 -18.81 1.30
C LYS A 205 8.48 -18.59 1.96
N VAL A 206 8.44 -18.03 3.16
CA VAL A 206 9.57 -17.95 4.06
C VAL A 206 9.33 -18.88 5.24
N SER A 207 10.37 -19.56 5.68
CA SER A 207 10.33 -20.52 6.77
C SER A 207 11.37 -20.17 7.83
N VAL A 208 11.00 -20.32 9.10
CA VAL A 208 11.87 -20.10 10.25
C VAL A 208 11.90 -21.37 11.10
N HIS A 209 13.09 -21.94 11.23
CA HIS A 209 13.33 -23.12 12.05
C HIS A 209 14.42 -22.87 13.09
N TYR A 210 14.35 -23.61 14.19
CA TYR A 210 15.42 -23.70 15.19
C TYR A 210 15.76 -25.17 15.39
N ASN A 211 16.99 -25.58 15.08
CA ASN A 211 17.41 -26.99 15.11
C ASN A 211 16.45 -27.94 14.37
N ASN A 212 15.97 -27.53 13.19
CA ASN A 212 14.96 -28.22 12.36
C ASN A 212 13.52 -28.25 12.91
N ASP A 213 13.25 -27.66 14.08
CA ASP A 213 11.88 -27.52 14.58
C ASP A 213 11.24 -26.21 14.08
N PRO A 214 9.98 -26.23 13.63
CA PRO A 214 9.30 -25.04 13.13
C PRO A 214 9.03 -24.03 14.25
N VAL A 215 9.31 -22.75 13.99
CA VAL A 215 9.07 -21.67 14.95
C VAL A 215 7.76 -20.96 14.62
N LYS A 216 6.71 -21.24 15.38
CA LYS A 216 5.41 -20.55 15.25
C LYS A 216 5.47 -19.14 15.83
N GLY A 217 4.91 -18.17 15.11
CA GLY A 217 4.79 -16.79 15.59
C GLY A 217 6.08 -15.98 15.49
N ALA A 218 7.10 -16.47 14.77
CA ALA A 218 8.31 -15.70 14.48
C ALA A 218 7.94 -14.51 13.59
N VAL A 219 8.33 -13.31 14.01
CA VAL A 219 8.26 -12.12 13.17
C VAL A 219 9.47 -12.12 12.25
N VAL A 220 9.21 -12.08 10.95
CA VAL A 220 10.21 -12.02 9.89
C VAL A 220 10.14 -10.63 9.29
N ASP A 221 11.20 -9.85 9.50
CA ASP A 221 11.35 -8.54 8.87
C ASP A 221 11.85 -8.74 7.44
N LEU A 222 11.23 -8.04 6.49
CA LEU A 222 11.56 -8.11 5.08
C LEU A 222 12.24 -6.82 4.65
N SER A 223 13.28 -6.94 3.84
CA SER A 223 13.95 -5.79 3.21
C SER A 223 14.45 -6.17 1.83
N THR A 224 14.77 -5.17 1.00
CA THR A 224 15.35 -5.40 -0.33
C THR A 224 16.47 -4.42 -0.62
N ASP A 225 17.38 -4.82 -1.50
CA ASP A 225 18.42 -3.95 -2.07
C ASP A 225 17.93 -3.15 -3.29
N ALA A 226 16.74 -3.46 -3.80
CA ALA A 226 16.16 -2.83 -4.98
C ALA A 226 14.70 -2.40 -4.71
N PRO A 227 14.47 -1.40 -3.83
CA PRO A 227 13.13 -0.98 -3.41
C PRO A 227 12.26 -0.45 -4.55
N ASP A 228 12.88 0.04 -5.63
CA ASP A 228 12.17 0.51 -6.82
C ASP A 228 11.72 -0.63 -7.75
N LEU A 229 12.23 -1.86 -7.56
CA LEU A 229 11.92 -3.02 -8.42
C LEU A 229 10.83 -3.92 -7.85
N VAL A 230 10.60 -3.92 -6.53
CA VAL A 230 9.65 -4.82 -5.86
C VAL A 230 8.92 -4.17 -4.68
N SER A 231 7.63 -4.46 -4.56
CA SER A 231 6.82 -4.14 -3.37
C SER A 231 6.47 -5.42 -2.61
N TYR A 232 6.52 -5.38 -1.28
CA TYR A 232 6.32 -6.51 -0.37
C TYR A 232 5.85 -5.99 1.01
N PRO A 233 5.26 -6.83 1.88
CA PRO A 233 4.95 -6.43 3.25
C PRO A 233 6.23 -6.21 4.07
N GLU A 234 6.29 -5.20 4.93
CA GLU A 234 7.49 -4.91 5.77
C GLU A 234 7.85 -6.06 6.73
N SER A 235 6.84 -6.81 7.19
CA SER A 235 7.04 -7.99 8.02
C SER A 235 5.94 -9.01 7.81
N VAL A 236 6.24 -10.27 8.13
CA VAL A 236 5.27 -11.36 8.18
C VAL A 236 5.45 -12.18 9.45
N THR A 237 4.42 -12.94 9.85
CA THR A 237 4.48 -13.82 11.02
C THR A 237 4.27 -15.27 10.59
N THR A 238 5.10 -16.18 11.10
CA THR A 238 5.02 -17.61 10.77
C THR A 238 3.84 -18.32 11.44
N ASP A 239 3.26 -19.27 10.73
CA ASP A 239 2.18 -20.14 11.19
C ASP A 239 2.70 -21.30 12.04
N GLN A 240 1.83 -22.27 12.34
CA GLN A 240 2.18 -23.45 13.15
C GLN A 240 3.26 -24.35 12.54
N ASN A 241 3.52 -24.23 11.24
CA ASN A 241 4.57 -24.97 10.53
C ASN A 241 5.86 -24.15 10.40
N GLY A 242 5.95 -23.00 11.06
CA GLY A 242 7.10 -22.10 10.93
C GLY A 242 7.17 -21.43 9.56
N GLU A 243 6.08 -21.44 8.78
CA GLU A 243 6.04 -20.84 7.44
C GLU A 243 5.20 -19.57 7.41
N SER A 244 5.53 -18.63 6.54
CA SER A 244 4.64 -17.52 6.18
C SER A 244 4.66 -17.28 4.68
N THR A 245 3.54 -16.77 4.17
CA THR A 245 3.40 -16.42 2.75
C THR A 245 3.67 -14.93 2.56
N VAL A 246 4.63 -14.61 1.70
CA VAL A 246 5.00 -13.25 1.31
C VAL A 246 4.48 -13.01 -0.09
N THR A 247 3.60 -12.01 -0.24
CA THR A 247 3.15 -11.54 -1.55
C THR A 247 4.08 -10.45 -2.03
N VAL A 248 4.74 -10.67 -3.16
CA VAL A 248 5.65 -9.72 -3.80
C VAL A 248 5.02 -9.23 -5.10
N THR A 249 5.18 -7.95 -5.39
CA THR A 249 4.77 -7.33 -6.66
C THR A 249 6.01 -6.80 -7.37
N ALA A 250 6.24 -7.23 -8.61
CA ALA A 250 7.29 -6.68 -9.48
C ALA A 250 6.84 -5.32 -10.02
N LEU A 251 7.69 -4.30 -9.83
CA LEU A 251 7.42 -2.92 -10.21
C LEU A 251 8.16 -2.52 -11.50
N ASP A 252 9.37 -3.04 -11.71
CA ASP A 252 10.19 -2.78 -12.90
C ASP A 252 11.17 -3.94 -13.17
N ASN A 253 11.79 -3.92 -14.34
CA ASN A 253 12.74 -4.92 -14.79
C ASN A 253 14.06 -4.81 -14.02
N GLY A 254 14.65 -5.94 -13.70
CA GLY A 254 15.97 -5.96 -13.08
C GLY A 254 16.15 -7.16 -12.17
N THR A 255 17.13 -7.07 -11.28
CA THR A 255 17.38 -8.10 -10.28
C THR A 255 17.20 -7.48 -8.90
N ALA A 256 16.32 -8.07 -8.09
CA ALA A 256 16.10 -7.69 -6.70
C ALA A 256 16.45 -8.85 -5.78
N HIS A 257 17.04 -8.56 -4.62
CA HIS A 257 17.20 -9.52 -3.55
C HIS A 257 16.24 -9.17 -2.43
N LEU A 258 15.40 -10.12 -2.05
CA LEU A 258 14.51 -10.00 -0.91
C LEU A 258 15.15 -10.72 0.28
N PHE A 259 15.46 -9.96 1.31
CA PHE A 259 16.05 -10.42 2.55
C PHE A 259 14.94 -10.64 3.57
N ALA A 260 14.86 -11.85 4.09
CA ALA A 260 14.03 -12.17 5.25
C ALA A 260 14.96 -12.31 6.46
N THR A 261 14.72 -11.54 7.52
CA THR A 261 15.52 -11.62 8.74
C THR A 261 14.66 -11.93 9.95
N ALA A 262 15.12 -12.88 10.76
CA ALA A 262 14.53 -13.20 12.05
C ALA A 262 15.64 -13.56 13.03
N GLY A 263 15.63 -12.95 14.23
CA GLY A 263 16.58 -13.25 15.31
C GLY A 263 18.06 -13.21 14.91
N GLY A 264 18.44 -12.30 14.00
CA GLY A 264 19.82 -12.15 13.52
C GLY A 264 20.24 -13.15 12.43
N SER A 265 19.36 -14.07 12.04
CA SER A 265 19.53 -14.93 10.87
C SER A 265 18.81 -14.34 9.66
N GLY A 266 19.28 -14.68 8.46
CA GLY A 266 18.72 -14.16 7.22
C GLY A 266 18.65 -15.19 6.11
N GLY A 267 17.55 -15.15 5.36
CA GLY A 267 17.37 -15.87 4.11
C GLY A 267 17.26 -14.89 2.94
N ILE A 268 17.84 -15.23 1.79
CA ILE A 268 17.82 -14.37 0.59
C ILE A 268 17.07 -15.09 -0.52
N LEU A 269 16.13 -14.37 -1.14
CA LEU A 269 15.47 -14.76 -2.37
C LEU A 269 15.92 -13.81 -3.48
N LYS A 270 16.54 -14.36 -4.53
CA LYS A 270 16.86 -13.59 -5.74
C LYS A 270 15.67 -13.60 -6.70
N LEU A 271 15.26 -12.43 -7.16
CA LEU A 271 14.22 -12.25 -8.17
C LEU A 271 14.85 -11.66 -9.43
N ILE A 272 14.71 -12.34 -10.56
CA ILE A 272 15.17 -11.87 -11.87
C ILE A 272 13.93 -11.48 -12.65
N ILE A 273 13.62 -10.18 -12.65
CA ILE A 273 12.37 -9.63 -13.17
C ILE A 273 12.59 -9.18 -14.61
N SER A 274 11.75 -9.69 -15.50
CA SER A 274 11.73 -9.39 -16.92
C SER A 274 10.29 -9.20 -17.39
N GLY A 275 10.07 -8.42 -18.45
CA GLY A 275 8.71 -8.08 -18.89
C GLY A 275 7.94 -7.16 -17.93
N ALA A 276 8.56 -6.68 -16.85
CA ALA A 276 8.12 -5.58 -16.02
C ALA A 276 8.68 -4.27 -16.61
N GLY A 277 8.05 -3.74 -17.65
CA GLY A 277 8.59 -2.60 -18.39
C GLY A 277 7.66 -1.42 -18.37
N GLY A 278 8.01 -0.40 -17.58
CA GLY A 278 7.93 0.98 -18.04
C GLY A 278 6.69 1.78 -17.69
N GLY A 279 6.00 1.51 -16.57
CA GLY A 279 4.91 2.37 -16.15
C GLY A 279 5.31 3.48 -15.20
N PHE A 280 5.46 4.69 -15.74
CA PHE A 280 5.44 5.91 -14.93
C PHE A 280 4.08 5.97 -14.21
N CYS A 281 4.05 5.80 -12.89
CA CYS A 281 2.90 6.28 -12.11
C CYS A 281 3.12 7.77 -11.87
N PRO A 282 2.34 8.67 -12.50
CA PRO A 282 2.45 10.09 -12.21
C PRO A 282 2.26 10.33 -10.70
N THR A 283 2.90 11.37 -10.16
CA THR A 283 2.79 11.69 -8.73
C THR A 283 1.31 11.73 -8.29
N GLY A 284 0.99 10.95 -7.26
CA GLY A 284 -0.39 10.81 -6.75
C GLY A 284 -1.16 9.59 -7.28
N TRP A 285 -0.61 8.83 -8.22
CA TRP A 285 -1.18 7.57 -8.71
C TRP A 285 -0.44 6.37 -8.12
N GLY A 286 -1.17 5.37 -7.63
CA GLY A 286 -0.60 4.24 -6.89
C GLY A 286 -0.34 3.00 -7.73
N TYR A 287 -1.04 2.85 -8.86
CA TYR A 287 -1.04 1.60 -9.64
C TYR A 287 -1.14 1.87 -11.14
N TRP A 288 -0.61 0.93 -11.92
CA TRP A 288 -0.73 0.92 -13.38
C TRP A 288 -0.85 -0.52 -13.93
N ARG A 289 -1.35 -0.65 -15.16
CA ARG A 289 -1.42 -1.89 -15.93
C ARG A 289 -1.13 -1.63 -17.40
N GLU A 290 -0.23 -2.44 -17.98
CA GLU A 290 -0.07 -2.51 -19.44
C GLU A 290 -1.20 -3.37 -20.04
N ILE A 291 -1.75 -2.92 -21.16
CA ILE A 291 -2.75 -3.66 -21.94
C ILE A 291 -2.20 -3.82 -23.35
N THR A 292 -2.05 -5.08 -23.77
CA THR A 292 -1.59 -5.43 -25.11
C THR A 292 -2.78 -5.72 -26.01
N ILE A 293 -2.87 -5.02 -27.12
CA ILE A 293 -3.97 -5.12 -28.09
C ILE A 293 -3.41 -5.70 -29.39
N HIS A 294 -4.01 -6.80 -29.86
CA HIS A 294 -3.61 -7.43 -31.12
C HIS A 294 -4.66 -7.16 -32.20
N ASN A 295 -4.20 -6.61 -33.33
CA ASN A 295 -5.03 -6.42 -34.52
C ASN A 295 -5.02 -7.70 -35.36
N ASN A 296 -6.17 -8.36 -35.43
CA ASN A 296 -6.35 -9.59 -36.20
C ASN A 296 -6.76 -9.34 -37.67
N VAL A 297 -6.84 -8.08 -38.11
CA VAL A 297 -7.17 -7.72 -39.50
C VAL A 297 -5.94 -7.17 -40.24
N ASP A 298 -5.90 -7.40 -41.55
CA ASP A 298 -4.80 -6.97 -42.43
C ASP A 298 -4.95 -5.51 -42.90
N GLU A 299 -5.43 -4.64 -42.01
CA GLU A 299 -5.61 -3.22 -42.24
C GLU A 299 -5.29 -2.44 -40.97
N ASP A 300 -4.68 -1.25 -41.12
CA ASP A 300 -4.41 -0.35 -39.99
C ASP A 300 -5.75 0.17 -39.43
N LEU A 301 -5.96 0.00 -38.13
CA LEU A 301 -7.13 0.54 -37.44
C LEU A 301 -6.74 1.89 -36.83
N THR A 302 -7.37 2.96 -37.31
CA THR A 302 -7.14 4.32 -36.80
C THR A 302 -8.30 4.76 -35.92
N ASP A 303 -7.98 5.42 -34.80
CA ASP A 303 -8.95 5.95 -33.83
C ASP A 303 -10.02 4.93 -33.39
N TYR A 304 -9.58 3.69 -33.16
CA TYR A 304 -10.45 2.53 -32.97
C TYR A 304 -10.78 2.31 -31.49
N GLN A 305 -12.04 1.99 -31.18
CA GLN A 305 -12.50 1.76 -29.81
C GLN A 305 -12.29 0.30 -29.41
N ILE A 306 -11.57 0.09 -28.30
CA ILE A 306 -11.30 -1.23 -27.72
C ILE A 306 -12.11 -1.38 -26.43
N LYS A 307 -12.87 -2.48 -26.33
CA LYS A 307 -13.56 -2.88 -25.10
C LYS A 307 -12.59 -3.58 -24.15
N ILE A 308 -12.55 -3.10 -22.92
CA ILE A 308 -11.82 -3.69 -21.80
C ILE A 308 -12.83 -4.07 -20.73
N GLU A 309 -12.70 -5.29 -20.21
CA GLU A 309 -13.49 -5.79 -19.09
C GLU A 309 -12.55 -6.01 -17.89
N MET A 310 -12.91 -5.43 -16.75
CA MET A 310 -12.07 -5.46 -15.55
C MET A 310 -12.88 -5.65 -14.26
N ASP A 311 -12.35 -6.45 -13.34
CA ASP A 311 -12.83 -6.53 -11.96
C ASP A 311 -12.33 -5.31 -11.15
N THR A 312 -13.16 -4.28 -11.07
CA THR A 312 -12.90 -3.10 -10.24
C THR A 312 -13.35 -3.32 -8.79
N GLN A 313 -14.33 -4.20 -8.55
CA GLN A 313 -14.82 -4.53 -7.21
C GLN A 313 -13.70 -5.05 -6.31
N SER A 314 -12.85 -5.94 -6.82
CA SER A 314 -11.69 -6.45 -6.07
C SER A 314 -10.66 -5.35 -5.76
N LEU A 315 -10.50 -4.37 -6.65
CA LEU A 315 -9.58 -3.25 -6.45
C LEU A 315 -10.10 -2.23 -5.44
N ILE A 316 -11.40 -1.92 -5.51
CA ILE A 316 -12.10 -1.04 -4.58
C ILE A 316 -12.11 -1.67 -3.18
N SER A 317 -12.45 -2.96 -3.07
CA SER A 317 -12.46 -3.70 -1.80
C SER A 317 -11.06 -3.78 -1.15
N ALA A 318 -10.00 -3.80 -1.98
CA ALA A 318 -8.61 -3.78 -1.51
C ALA A 318 -8.09 -2.37 -1.20
N GLY A 319 -8.93 -1.32 -1.30
CA GLY A 319 -8.55 0.06 -1.08
C GLY A 319 -7.61 0.65 -2.13
N LYS A 320 -7.54 0.03 -3.32
CA LYS A 320 -6.60 0.40 -4.41
C LYS A 320 -7.21 1.35 -5.45
N MET A 321 -8.53 1.53 -5.45
CA MET A 321 -9.29 2.31 -6.43
C MET A 321 -10.47 3.01 -5.73
N LYS A 322 -10.94 4.14 -6.25
CA LYS A 322 -12.13 4.81 -5.73
C LYS A 322 -13.40 4.03 -6.07
N GLY A 323 -14.39 4.06 -5.17
CA GLY A 323 -15.68 3.39 -5.37
C GLY A 323 -16.51 3.89 -6.56
N ASP A 324 -16.14 5.03 -7.15
CA ASP A 324 -16.75 5.60 -8.35
C ASP A 324 -15.94 5.34 -9.63
N CYS A 325 -14.82 4.60 -9.55
CA CYS A 325 -13.85 4.39 -10.64
C CYS A 325 -13.31 5.69 -11.27
N GLY A 326 -13.51 6.84 -10.60
CA GLY A 326 -13.15 8.16 -11.13
C GLY A 326 -11.63 8.38 -11.20
N ASP A 327 -10.85 7.51 -10.56
CA ASP A 327 -9.41 7.46 -10.62
C ASP A 327 -8.90 6.42 -11.61
N ILE A 328 -9.48 6.32 -12.81
CA ILE A 328 -8.92 5.55 -13.94
C ILE A 328 -8.40 6.53 -14.99
N ARG A 329 -7.24 6.28 -15.61
CA ARG A 329 -6.78 6.98 -16.83
C ARG A 329 -6.09 6.02 -17.78
N PHE A 330 -6.06 6.39 -19.05
CA PHE A 330 -5.33 5.66 -20.09
C PHE A 330 -4.31 6.55 -20.79
N TYR A 331 -3.17 5.96 -21.14
CA TYR A 331 -2.06 6.57 -21.85
C TYR A 331 -1.61 5.67 -23.01
N ASP A 332 -1.00 6.27 -24.03
CA ASP A 332 -0.30 5.53 -25.07
C ASP A 332 0.88 4.71 -24.50
N GLU A 333 1.47 3.84 -25.32
CA GLU A 333 2.62 2.99 -24.97
C GLU A 333 3.80 3.79 -24.36
N ASN A 334 3.99 5.02 -24.82
CA ASN A 334 5.14 5.86 -24.49
C ASN A 334 4.84 6.89 -23.39
N TRP A 335 3.65 6.87 -22.78
CA TRP A 335 3.18 7.86 -21.80
C TRP A 335 3.12 9.30 -22.33
N GLY A 336 3.15 9.49 -23.64
CA GLY A 336 3.21 10.82 -24.27
C GLY A 336 1.84 11.50 -24.36
N SER A 337 0.79 10.71 -24.49
CA SER A 337 -0.58 11.19 -24.72
C SER A 337 -1.59 10.44 -23.85
N THR A 338 -2.55 11.17 -23.30
CA THR A 338 -3.75 10.59 -22.69
C THR A 338 -4.67 10.05 -23.79
N LEU A 339 -5.32 8.92 -23.53
CA LEU A 339 -6.29 8.33 -24.44
C LEU A 339 -7.71 8.59 -23.93
N SER A 340 -8.62 8.96 -24.83
CA SER A 340 -10.05 9.08 -24.50
C SER A 340 -10.60 7.71 -24.12
N TYR A 341 -11.41 7.68 -23.06
CA TYR A 341 -12.05 6.47 -22.59
C TYR A 341 -13.42 6.77 -22.01
N TRP A 342 -14.27 5.75 -21.97
CA TRP A 342 -15.59 5.80 -21.38
C TRP A 342 -15.86 4.54 -20.56
N ILE A 343 -16.27 4.73 -19.31
CA ILE A 343 -16.72 3.69 -18.41
C ILE A 343 -18.23 3.58 -18.57
N GLU A 344 -18.71 2.38 -18.92
CA GLU A 344 -20.14 2.12 -19.10
C GLU A 344 -20.89 2.32 -17.78
N GLU A 345 -21.95 3.13 -17.82
CA GLU A 345 -22.69 3.50 -16.61
C GLU A 345 -23.24 2.26 -15.88
N GLY A 346 -23.14 2.27 -14.55
CA GLY A 346 -23.62 1.16 -13.72
C GLY A 346 -22.74 -0.09 -13.74
N THR A 347 -21.60 -0.09 -14.46
CA THR A 347 -20.68 -1.25 -14.48
C THR A 347 -19.50 -1.12 -13.51
N CYS A 348 -19.22 0.06 -12.95
CA CYS A 348 -18.21 0.27 -11.91
C CYS A 348 -18.57 -0.48 -10.60
N ASP A 349 -17.56 -0.81 -9.78
CA ASP A 349 -17.68 -1.62 -8.55
C ASP A 349 -18.29 -3.01 -8.80
N SER A 350 -17.93 -3.58 -9.94
CA SER A 350 -18.33 -4.93 -10.33
C SER A 350 -17.13 -5.77 -10.75
N SER A 351 -17.33 -7.08 -10.83
CA SER A 351 -16.33 -8.00 -11.39
C SER A 351 -16.17 -7.86 -12.92
N ASN A 352 -17.02 -7.04 -13.56
CA ASN A 352 -17.04 -6.85 -15.02
C ASN A 352 -17.35 -5.39 -15.39
N THR A 353 -16.54 -4.46 -14.91
CA THR A 353 -16.60 -3.07 -15.36
C THR A 353 -16.20 -2.99 -16.81
N VAL A 354 -17.06 -2.38 -17.63
CA VAL A 354 -16.85 -2.24 -19.06
C VAL A 354 -16.27 -0.86 -19.32
N ILE A 355 -15.11 -0.84 -19.97
CA ILE A 355 -14.40 0.39 -20.31
C ILE A 355 -14.06 0.35 -21.80
N TRP A 356 -14.44 1.39 -22.53
CA TRP A 356 -14.08 1.58 -23.92
C TRP A 356 -12.95 2.58 -24.03
N VAL A 357 -11.91 2.28 -24.80
CA VAL A 357 -10.74 3.16 -24.97
C VAL A 357 -10.49 3.40 -26.45
N LYS A 358 -10.35 4.67 -26.83
CA LYS A 358 -10.04 5.08 -28.20
C LYS A 358 -8.53 5.03 -28.45
N VAL A 359 -8.08 4.14 -29.33
CA VAL A 359 -6.67 3.94 -29.65
C VAL A 359 -6.35 4.55 -31.02
N PRO A 360 -5.41 5.53 -31.11
CA PRO A 360 -5.18 6.30 -32.34
C PRO A 360 -4.72 5.48 -33.54
N ASN A 361 -3.92 4.44 -33.32
CA ASN A 361 -3.42 3.57 -34.37
C ASN A 361 -3.12 2.17 -33.85
N ILE A 362 -3.63 1.16 -34.54
CA ILE A 362 -3.35 -0.25 -34.29
C ILE A 362 -2.89 -0.86 -35.64
N PRO A 363 -1.59 -1.15 -35.82
CA PRO A 363 -1.06 -1.60 -37.11
C PRO A 363 -1.71 -2.89 -37.62
N ALA A 364 -1.84 -3.03 -38.95
CA ALA A 364 -2.33 -4.25 -39.62
C ALA A 364 -1.55 -5.50 -39.17
N SER A 365 -2.29 -6.56 -38.80
CA SER A 365 -1.72 -7.81 -38.25
C SER A 365 -0.71 -7.60 -37.10
N GLY A 366 -0.78 -6.44 -36.43
CA GLY A 366 0.21 -5.95 -35.50
C GLY A 366 -0.27 -5.95 -34.06
N THR A 367 0.55 -5.36 -33.19
CA THR A 367 0.26 -5.22 -31.78
C THR A 367 0.57 -3.80 -31.36
N VAL A 368 -0.30 -3.23 -30.52
CA VAL A 368 -0.07 -1.96 -29.84
C VAL A 368 -0.25 -2.16 -28.34
N LYS A 369 0.44 -1.36 -27.55
CA LYS A 369 0.29 -1.33 -26.10
C LYS A 369 -0.31 -0.01 -25.66
N ILE A 370 -1.13 -0.08 -24.62
CA ILE A 370 -1.63 1.10 -23.90
C ILE A 370 -1.43 0.87 -22.41
N ASN A 371 -1.44 1.96 -21.64
CA ASN A 371 -1.22 1.92 -20.21
C ASN A 371 -2.44 2.46 -19.48
N MET A 372 -2.92 1.74 -18.46
CA MET A 372 -3.98 2.19 -17.57
C MET A 372 -3.38 2.53 -16.20
N ILE A 373 -3.73 3.67 -15.61
CA ILE A 373 -3.34 4.04 -14.23
C ILE A 373 -4.54 4.23 -13.32
N TYR A 374 -4.36 3.95 -12.03
CA TYR A 374 -5.38 4.12 -10.98
C TYR A 374 -4.81 4.26 -9.56
N GLY A 375 -5.68 4.48 -8.57
CA GLY A 375 -5.30 4.61 -7.17
C GLY A 375 -4.93 6.03 -6.76
N ASN A 376 -5.60 7.03 -7.34
CA ASN A 376 -5.47 8.43 -6.93
C ASN A 376 -6.75 8.89 -6.22
N PRO A 377 -6.78 8.95 -4.87
CA PRO A 377 -7.97 9.31 -4.11
C PRO A 377 -8.51 10.72 -4.40
N SER A 378 -7.67 11.60 -4.94
CA SER A 378 -8.02 13.00 -5.24
C SER A 378 -8.51 13.20 -6.68
N ALA A 379 -8.48 12.15 -7.53
CA ALA A 379 -8.87 12.26 -8.93
C ALA A 379 -10.40 12.31 -9.12
N THR A 380 -10.83 13.18 -10.03
CA THR A 380 -12.20 13.21 -10.59
C THR A 380 -12.26 12.37 -11.85
N SER A 381 -13.41 11.83 -12.22
CA SER A 381 -13.55 11.07 -13.47
C SER A 381 -13.26 11.95 -14.70
N GLU A 382 -12.52 11.40 -15.67
CA GLU A 382 -12.34 11.94 -17.03
C GLU A 382 -13.01 11.03 -18.08
N SER A 383 -13.83 10.06 -17.63
CA SER A 383 -14.60 9.19 -18.51
C SER A 383 -15.59 10.02 -19.32
N ASP A 384 -15.52 9.95 -20.64
CA ASP A 384 -16.29 10.80 -21.54
C ASP A 384 -16.64 10.04 -22.84
N ILE A 385 -17.94 9.88 -23.08
CA ILE A 385 -18.43 9.09 -24.22
C ILE A 385 -18.19 9.79 -25.55
N ASP A 386 -18.36 11.12 -25.61
CA ASP A 386 -18.30 11.94 -26.82
C ASP A 386 -16.88 12.04 -27.41
N SER A 387 -15.87 11.99 -26.55
CA SER A 387 -14.46 11.97 -26.95
C SER A 387 -13.95 10.57 -27.27
N THR A 388 -14.64 9.53 -26.78
CA THR A 388 -14.26 8.11 -26.96
C THR A 388 -14.87 7.51 -28.20
N PHE A 389 -16.16 7.74 -28.42
CA PHE A 389 -16.89 7.31 -29.60
C PHE A 389 -17.05 8.46 -30.58
N TYR A 390 -17.17 8.12 -31.86
CA TYR A 390 -17.57 9.11 -32.84
C TYR A 390 -19.07 9.33 -32.74
N ASP A 391 -19.45 10.57 -32.47
CA ASP A 391 -20.84 10.95 -32.50
C ASP A 391 -21.36 10.93 -33.95
N GLY A 392 -22.44 10.19 -34.18
CA GLY A 392 -23.19 10.20 -35.44
C GLY A 392 -23.14 8.91 -36.28
N THR A 393 -23.25 9.08 -37.59
CA THR A 393 -23.44 7.96 -38.54
C THR A 393 -22.24 7.84 -39.47
N LEU A 394 -21.56 6.70 -39.44
CA LEU A 394 -20.52 6.38 -40.41
C LEU A 394 -21.16 6.16 -41.78
N TYR A 395 -20.78 7.01 -42.73
CA TYR A 395 -21.16 6.94 -44.12
C TYR A 395 -19.96 6.52 -44.95
N TYR A 396 -19.99 5.30 -45.46
CA TYR A 396 -18.90 4.71 -46.23
C TYR A 396 -19.36 4.39 -47.66
N THR A 397 -18.69 4.99 -48.63
CA THR A 397 -18.91 4.76 -50.05
C THR A 397 -17.67 4.22 -50.72
N ARG A 398 -17.86 3.31 -51.69
CA ARG A 398 -16.80 2.79 -52.56
C ARG A 398 -17.30 2.76 -54.00
N TYR A 399 -16.38 2.79 -54.97
CA TYR A 399 -16.76 2.68 -56.37
C TYR A 399 -17.12 1.25 -56.73
N SER A 400 -18.33 1.07 -57.27
CA SER A 400 -18.81 -0.22 -57.72
C SER A 400 -19.76 -0.07 -58.88
N THR A 401 -19.55 -0.83 -59.95
CA THR A 401 -20.49 -0.96 -61.07
C THR A 401 -21.43 -2.17 -60.90
N SER A 402 -21.32 -2.87 -59.77
CA SER A 402 -22.14 -4.05 -59.49
C SER A 402 -23.59 -3.64 -59.18
N ASN A 403 -24.54 -4.42 -59.71
CA ASN A 403 -25.97 -4.25 -59.46
C ASN A 403 -26.50 -5.48 -58.70
N PRO A 404 -26.28 -5.55 -57.38
CA PRO A 404 -26.72 -6.68 -56.58
C PRO A 404 -28.25 -6.77 -56.51
N GLU A 405 -28.82 -7.97 -56.48
CA GLU A 405 -30.27 -8.21 -56.33
C GLU A 405 -30.64 -8.77 -54.94
N SER A 406 -29.65 -9.04 -54.09
CA SER A 406 -29.83 -9.51 -52.72
C SER A 406 -28.87 -8.83 -51.72
N LEU A 407 -29.16 -8.97 -50.42
CA LEU A 407 -28.30 -8.47 -49.35
C LEU A 407 -26.88 -9.08 -49.43
N ASP A 408 -26.79 -10.40 -49.61
CA ASP A 408 -25.51 -11.11 -49.66
C ASP A 408 -24.67 -10.68 -50.87
N GLU A 409 -25.32 -10.48 -52.03
CA GLU A 409 -24.67 -9.92 -53.21
C GLU A 409 -24.22 -8.47 -52.98
N GLY A 410 -25.01 -7.67 -52.25
CA GLY A 410 -24.65 -6.30 -51.88
C GLY A 410 -23.44 -6.23 -50.96
N ILE A 411 -23.39 -7.11 -49.94
CA ILE A 411 -22.24 -7.23 -49.04
C ILE A 411 -20.98 -7.62 -49.82
N ASN A 412 -21.09 -8.61 -50.71
CA ASN A 412 -19.96 -9.06 -51.53
C ASN A 412 -19.51 -7.98 -52.52
N ALA A 413 -20.46 -7.29 -53.16
CA ALA A 413 -20.19 -6.18 -54.06
C ALA A 413 -19.48 -5.02 -53.37
N PHE A 414 -19.82 -4.73 -52.11
CA PHE A 414 -19.12 -3.71 -51.31
C PHE A 414 -17.70 -4.14 -50.95
N LYS A 415 -17.51 -5.39 -50.53
CA LYS A 415 -16.18 -5.95 -50.23
C LYS A 415 -15.25 -5.92 -51.44
N SER A 416 -15.77 -6.23 -52.62
CA SER A 416 -15.01 -6.22 -53.88
C SER A 416 -14.91 -4.83 -54.56
N ALA A 417 -15.57 -3.80 -54.01
CA ALA A 417 -15.49 -2.43 -54.52
C ALA A 417 -14.10 -1.83 -54.28
N SER A 418 -13.77 -0.73 -54.97
CA SER A 418 -12.46 -0.08 -54.86
C SER A 418 -12.55 1.29 -54.20
N ASP A 419 -11.57 1.59 -53.37
CA ASP A 419 -11.36 2.94 -52.84
C ASP A 419 -10.72 3.82 -53.92
N GLN A 420 -11.34 4.98 -54.18
CA GLN A 420 -10.86 5.94 -55.18
C GLN A 420 -11.31 7.36 -54.83
N PRO A 421 -10.67 8.41 -55.39
CA PRO A 421 -11.07 9.80 -55.14
C PRO A 421 -12.55 10.07 -55.43
N GLY A 422 -13.22 10.80 -54.52
CA GLY A 422 -14.67 11.05 -54.57
C GLY A 422 -15.54 10.00 -53.85
N TYR A 423 -14.91 8.97 -53.28
CA TYR A 423 -15.53 7.97 -52.42
C TYR A 423 -14.80 7.98 -51.09
N CYS A 424 -15.50 7.77 -49.98
CA CYS A 424 -14.91 8.00 -48.67
C CYS A 424 -15.60 7.22 -47.56
N LYS A 425 -14.83 7.00 -46.48
CA LYS A 425 -15.33 6.64 -45.17
C LYS A 425 -15.39 7.91 -44.32
N LYS A 426 -16.58 8.37 -43.96
CA LYS A 426 -16.78 9.66 -43.28
C LYS A 426 -17.87 9.58 -42.22
N PHE A 427 -17.60 10.12 -41.03
CA PHE A 427 -18.64 10.33 -40.03
C PHE A 427 -19.47 11.56 -40.39
N ILE A 428 -20.78 11.36 -40.42
CA ILE A 428 -21.75 12.42 -40.69
C ILE A 428 -22.12 13.09 -39.38
N THR A 429 -21.78 14.38 -39.29
CA THR A 429 -22.16 15.27 -38.18
C THR A 429 -23.20 16.31 -38.59
N ASN A 430 -23.40 16.52 -39.90
CA ASN A 430 -24.49 17.34 -40.46
C ASN A 430 -25.45 16.45 -41.25
N TYR A 431 -26.67 16.32 -40.76
CA TYR A 431 -27.70 15.44 -41.31
C TYR A 431 -28.52 16.06 -42.45
N GLU A 432 -28.09 17.19 -43.00
CA GLU A 432 -28.73 17.82 -44.14
C GLU A 432 -28.15 17.34 -45.48
N ASN A 433 -29.01 16.82 -46.36
CA ASN A 433 -28.70 16.51 -47.76
C ASN A 433 -27.44 15.64 -47.94
N ILE A 434 -27.33 14.52 -47.22
CA ILE A 434 -26.17 13.61 -47.31
C ILE A 434 -26.22 12.85 -48.64
N ALA A 435 -25.25 13.08 -49.53
CA ALA A 435 -25.11 12.29 -50.76
C ALA A 435 -23.64 12.14 -51.14
N ASN A 436 -23.28 11.00 -51.75
CA ASN A 436 -21.91 10.79 -52.25
C ASN A 436 -21.45 11.91 -53.18
N SER A 437 -22.35 12.52 -53.94
CA SER A 437 -22.05 13.52 -54.96
C SER A 437 -21.84 14.95 -54.45
N ASN A 438 -22.00 15.20 -53.15
CA ASN A 438 -21.85 16.53 -52.58
C ASN A 438 -20.87 16.56 -51.42
N SER A 439 -20.52 17.76 -50.96
CA SER A 439 -19.57 17.98 -49.86
C SER A 439 -20.06 17.48 -48.50
N ASN A 440 -21.37 17.30 -48.32
CA ASN A 440 -21.92 16.76 -47.09
C ASN A 440 -21.63 15.25 -46.99
N GLY A 441 -21.63 14.52 -48.12
CA GLY A 441 -21.04 13.19 -48.25
C GLY A 441 -19.56 13.22 -48.67
N CYS A 442 -19.22 12.53 -49.76
CA CYS A 442 -17.83 12.32 -50.23
C CYS A 442 -17.41 13.16 -51.45
N GLY A 443 -18.32 13.96 -52.02
CA GLY A 443 -18.05 14.85 -53.15
C GLY A 443 -17.72 14.17 -54.49
N GLY A 444 -18.08 12.90 -54.70
CA GLY A 444 -17.83 12.16 -55.94
C GLY A 444 -19.02 12.01 -56.88
N SER A 445 -19.21 10.81 -57.42
CA SER A 445 -20.27 10.51 -58.38
C SER A 445 -21.63 10.29 -57.69
N ASN A 446 -22.73 10.49 -58.42
CA ASN A 446 -24.08 10.02 -58.04
C ASN A 446 -24.45 8.67 -58.67
N GLN A 447 -23.50 8.01 -59.34
CA GLN A 447 -23.63 6.72 -60.00
C GLN A 447 -22.45 5.81 -59.64
N ASN A 448 -22.65 4.49 -59.75
CA ASN A 448 -21.65 3.46 -59.48
C ASN A 448 -21.07 3.58 -58.06
N ILE A 449 -21.94 3.38 -57.07
CA ILE A 449 -21.63 3.56 -55.65
C ILE A 449 -22.10 2.33 -54.89
N ALA A 450 -21.23 1.76 -54.07
CA ALA A 450 -21.63 0.84 -53.02
C ALA A 450 -21.71 1.63 -51.70
N PHE A 451 -22.84 1.52 -51.00
CA PHE A 451 -23.09 2.20 -49.72
C PHE A 451 -23.00 1.23 -48.54
N TRP A 452 -22.28 1.64 -47.51
CA TRP A 452 -22.26 1.01 -46.20
C TRP A 452 -22.47 2.08 -45.13
N VAL A 453 -23.53 1.93 -44.35
CA VAL A 453 -23.89 2.88 -43.29
C VAL A 453 -23.88 2.17 -41.96
N GLU A 454 -23.09 2.68 -41.01
CA GLU A 454 -23.07 2.19 -39.63
C GLU A 454 -23.47 3.32 -38.69
N ALA A 455 -24.37 3.03 -37.76
CA ALA A 455 -24.74 3.97 -36.73
C ALA A 455 -24.57 3.29 -35.37
N TYR A 456 -23.87 3.99 -34.48
CA TYR A 456 -23.65 3.60 -33.10
C TYR A 456 -24.55 4.47 -32.23
N PHE A 457 -25.30 3.84 -31.34
CA PHE A 457 -26.13 4.55 -30.38
C PHE A 457 -25.89 3.96 -28.99
N TYR A 458 -25.61 4.84 -28.03
CA TYR A 458 -25.64 4.48 -26.63
C TYR A 458 -27.02 4.76 -26.05
N VAL A 459 -27.52 3.81 -25.26
CA VAL A 459 -28.82 3.89 -24.61
C VAL A 459 -28.59 3.99 -23.10
N ASP A 460 -28.65 5.22 -22.58
CA ASP A 460 -28.46 5.54 -21.16
C ASP A 460 -29.63 5.10 -20.27
N ASN A 461 -30.80 4.86 -20.86
CA ASN A 461 -32.02 4.50 -20.13
C ASN A 461 -32.68 3.24 -20.69
N SER A 462 -33.05 2.33 -19.79
CA SER A 462 -33.84 1.15 -20.14
C SER A 462 -35.19 1.58 -20.74
N GLY A 463 -35.54 1.03 -21.90
CA GLY A 463 -36.76 1.42 -22.60
C GLY A 463 -36.89 0.82 -24.00
N LEU A 464 -38.00 1.12 -24.67
CA LEU A 464 -38.20 0.76 -26.07
C LEU A 464 -37.74 1.91 -26.97
N TRP A 465 -36.65 1.69 -27.69
CA TRP A 465 -36.09 2.66 -28.62
C TRP A 465 -36.53 2.35 -30.04
N ARG A 466 -36.95 3.37 -30.79
CA ARG A 466 -37.39 3.24 -32.18
C ARG A 466 -36.49 4.08 -33.07
N PHE A 467 -35.81 3.40 -33.97
CA PHE A 467 -34.96 4.04 -34.97
C PHE A 467 -35.72 4.08 -36.30
N ARG A 468 -35.63 5.21 -37.01
CA ARG A 468 -36.11 5.33 -38.39
C ARG A 468 -34.92 5.61 -39.29
N TYR A 469 -34.66 4.69 -40.20
CA TYR A 469 -33.68 4.85 -41.27
C TYR A 469 -34.43 4.87 -42.60
N GLY A 470 -34.19 5.90 -43.41
CA GLY A 470 -34.87 6.14 -44.68
C GLY A 470 -33.90 6.49 -45.80
N PRO A 471 -33.02 5.56 -46.22
CA PRO A 471 -32.10 5.81 -47.31
C PRO A 471 -32.83 5.78 -48.66
N ASP A 472 -32.38 6.60 -49.59
CA ASP A 472 -32.73 6.48 -51.01
C ASP A 472 -31.52 5.98 -51.78
N PHE A 473 -31.53 4.69 -52.13
CA PHE A 473 -30.47 4.04 -52.90
C PHE A 473 -30.77 4.03 -54.41
N GLY A 474 -31.82 4.72 -54.85
CA GLY A 474 -32.29 4.69 -56.24
C GLY A 474 -32.63 3.27 -56.70
N ARG A 475 -31.93 2.78 -57.74
CA ARG A 475 -32.11 1.43 -58.31
C ARG A 475 -31.24 0.35 -57.66
N GLY A 476 -30.45 0.70 -56.64
CA GLY A 476 -29.52 -0.22 -55.97
C GLY A 476 -30.02 -0.76 -54.64
N VAL A 477 -29.22 -1.65 -54.05
CA VAL A 477 -29.40 -2.21 -52.69
C VAL A 477 -28.34 -1.61 -51.78
N GLY A 478 -28.72 -1.22 -50.56
CA GLY A 478 -27.78 -0.67 -49.56
C GLY A 478 -27.71 -1.53 -48.31
N CYS A 479 -26.54 -1.53 -47.66
CA CYS A 479 -26.31 -2.25 -46.40
C CYS A 479 -26.34 -1.26 -45.23
N MET A 480 -27.05 -1.63 -44.17
CA MET A 480 -27.02 -0.92 -42.89
C MET A 480 -26.64 -1.90 -41.79
N SER A 481 -25.68 -1.50 -40.96
CA SER A 481 -25.42 -2.13 -39.66
C SER A 481 -25.84 -1.18 -38.54
N MET A 482 -26.50 -1.71 -37.52
CA MET A 482 -26.85 -0.96 -36.32
C MET A 482 -26.22 -1.66 -35.13
N VAL A 483 -25.42 -0.91 -34.38
CA VAL A 483 -24.79 -1.38 -33.15
C VAL A 483 -25.38 -0.57 -32.00
N ILE A 484 -26.12 -1.25 -31.13
CA ILE A 484 -26.60 -0.70 -29.88
C ILE A 484 -25.55 -1.05 -28.84
N LEU A 485 -24.92 -0.02 -28.27
CA LEU A 485 -23.93 -0.15 -27.21
C LEU A 485 -24.61 -0.12 -25.85
#